data_AF-A0A4D7QDN6-F1
#
_entry.id   AF-A0A4D7QDN6-F1
#
_cell.length_a   1.000
_cell.length_b   1.000
_cell.length_c   1.000
_cell.angle_alpha   90.00
_cell.angle_beta   90.00
_cell.angle_gamma   90.00
#
_symmetry.space_group_name_H-M   'P 1'
#
loop_
_entity.id
_entity.type
_entity.pdbx_description
1 polymer ?
#
loop_
_entity_poly.entity_id
_entity_poly.type
_entity_poly.pdbx_seq_one_letter_code
_entity_poly.pdbx_strand_id
1 'polypeptide(L)'
;MQLRPALAVLGVAATLAMATPARAEGQQAYHLGMLPETYRGQLMQRVDSYALVETFLKACGRPPALESRLRRLVRGCIEPATVNMLAQHYRRALAARAHHRWDCVSASGRQMIARSEDAIRLTVADVTRLCQTPR
;
A
#
# COMPACT_ATOMS: atom_id res chain seq x y z
N MET A 1 61.33 47.36 -19.73
CA MET A 1 60.23 48.35 -19.59
C MET A 1 58.95 47.61 -19.99
N GLN A 2 58.12 47.11 -19.07
CA GLN A 2 57.08 47.84 -18.32
C GLN A 2 56.19 48.66 -19.29
N LEU A 3 54.85 48.53 -19.43
CA LEU A 3 53.77 48.16 -18.52
C LEU A 3 52.49 47.78 -19.33
N ARG A 4 51.71 46.79 -18.84
CA ARG A 4 50.23 46.61 -19.04
C ARG A 4 49.47 47.75 -18.30
N PRO A 5 48.15 48.06 -18.44
CA PRO A 5 46.95 47.21 -18.68
C PRO A 5 45.84 47.87 -19.57
N ALA A 6 44.68 47.29 -19.93
CA ALA A 6 43.42 47.14 -19.16
C ALA A 6 42.34 46.54 -20.12
N LEU A 7 41.71 45.39 -19.80
CA LEU A 7 40.34 45.19 -19.28
C LEU A 7 39.15 45.47 -20.24
N ALA A 8 38.42 44.40 -20.59
CA ALA A 8 36.95 44.26 -20.68
C ALA A 8 36.63 42.87 -21.30
N VAL A 9 36.45 41.78 -20.54
CA VAL A 9 35.19 41.27 -19.93
C VAL A 9 33.96 41.37 -20.85
N LEU A 10 33.55 40.24 -21.44
CA LEU A 10 32.20 39.83 -21.88
C LEU A 10 32.40 38.53 -22.68
N GLY A 11 31.68 37.42 -22.53
CA GLY A 11 30.52 37.09 -21.72
C GLY A 11 30.29 35.58 -21.86
N VAL A 12 29.66 35.03 -20.84
CA VAL A 12 29.33 33.62 -20.64
C VAL A 12 28.40 33.10 -21.74
N ALA A 13 28.73 31.95 -22.33
CA ALA A 13 27.74 31.04 -22.90
C ALA A 13 28.03 29.64 -22.35
N ALA A 14 27.66 29.44 -21.09
CA ALA A 14 27.54 28.13 -20.50
C ALA A 14 26.49 27.35 -21.33
N THR A 15 26.96 26.42 -22.14
CA THR A 15 26.12 25.39 -22.75
C THR A 15 25.55 24.56 -21.61
N LEU A 16 24.32 24.88 -21.22
CA LEU A 16 23.48 24.03 -20.40
C LEU A 16 23.29 22.72 -21.16
N ALA A 17 24.15 21.75 -20.87
CA ALA A 17 23.86 20.35 -21.13
C ALA A 17 22.55 20.06 -20.41
N MET A 18 21.45 19.99 -21.18
CA MET A 18 20.19 19.49 -20.68
C MET A 18 20.45 18.07 -20.21
N ALA A 19 20.59 17.93 -18.89
CA ALA A 19 20.51 16.64 -18.24
C ALA A 19 19.15 16.07 -18.63
N THR A 20 19.15 15.13 -19.57
CA THR A 20 18.04 14.22 -19.79
C THR A 20 17.64 13.69 -18.43
N PRO A 21 16.41 13.93 -17.93
CA PRO A 21 15.97 13.26 -16.73
C PRO A 21 16.11 11.78 -17.02
N ALA A 22 16.98 11.11 -16.28
CA ALA A 22 16.97 9.68 -16.16
C ALA A 22 15.54 9.34 -15.75
N ARG A 23 14.72 8.87 -16.69
CA ARG A 23 13.49 8.18 -16.37
C ARG A 23 13.95 7.02 -15.50
N ALA A 24 13.71 7.16 -14.20
CA ALA A 24 13.79 6.08 -13.25
C ALA A 24 13.11 4.88 -13.93
N GLU A 25 13.91 3.85 -14.22
CA GLU A 25 13.41 2.59 -14.73
C GLU A 25 12.25 2.18 -13.82
N GLY A 26 11.07 2.08 -14.44
CA GLY A 26 9.83 2.01 -13.73
C GLY A 26 9.88 0.86 -12.74
N GLN A 27 9.76 1.18 -11.46
CA GLN A 27 9.32 0.24 -10.45
C GLN A 27 8.07 -0.43 -11.01
N GLN A 28 8.20 -1.66 -11.52
CA GLN A 28 7.06 -2.39 -12.06
C GLN A 28 6.13 -2.68 -10.89
N ALA A 29 5.14 -1.81 -10.74
CA ALA A 29 4.13 -1.94 -9.72
C ALA A 29 3.41 -3.26 -9.93
N TYR A 30 3.24 -4.03 -8.85
CA TYR A 30 2.53 -5.30 -8.95
C TYR A 30 1.10 -5.06 -9.42
N HIS A 31 0.68 -5.78 -10.46
CA HIS A 31 -0.68 -5.74 -10.97
C HIS A 31 -1.31 -7.13 -10.94
N LEU A 32 -2.62 -7.18 -10.70
CA LEU A 32 -3.38 -8.41 -10.53
C LEU A 32 -3.29 -9.33 -11.76
N GLY A 33 -3.15 -8.74 -12.95
CA GLY A 33 -3.02 -9.47 -14.22
C GLY A 33 -1.77 -10.34 -14.32
N MET A 34 -0.76 -10.13 -13.47
CA MET A 34 0.42 -11.01 -13.39
C MET A 34 0.18 -12.28 -12.58
N LEU A 35 -0.94 -12.35 -11.84
CA LEU A 35 -1.24 -13.50 -11.01
C LEU A 35 -2.03 -14.55 -11.81
N PRO A 36 -1.60 -15.82 -11.80
CA PRO A 36 -2.43 -16.92 -12.26
C PRO A 36 -3.81 -16.91 -11.58
N GLU A 37 -4.84 -17.41 -12.28
CA GLU A 37 -6.23 -17.37 -11.82
C GLU A 37 -6.41 -17.95 -10.41
N THR A 38 -5.68 -19.03 -10.10
CA THR A 38 -5.67 -19.67 -8.79
C THR A 38 -5.23 -18.72 -7.68
N TYR A 39 -4.16 -17.94 -7.90
CA TYR A 39 -3.68 -16.95 -6.93
C TYR A 39 -4.60 -15.75 -6.82
N ARG A 40 -5.29 -15.37 -7.91
CA ARG A 40 -6.33 -14.33 -7.86
C ARG A 40 -7.49 -14.75 -6.98
N GLY A 41 -7.98 -15.99 -7.11
CA GLY A 41 -9.02 -16.54 -6.24
C GLY A 41 -8.62 -16.55 -4.77
N GLN A 42 -7.40 -17.01 -4.46
CA GLN A 42 -6.88 -17.00 -3.09
C GLN A 42 -6.74 -15.58 -2.52
N LEU A 43 -6.33 -14.61 -3.35
CA LEU A 43 -6.24 -13.22 -2.95
C LEU A 43 -7.63 -12.65 -2.62
N MET A 44 -8.65 -12.91 -3.44
CA MET A 44 -10.03 -12.49 -3.13
C MET A 44 -10.54 -13.13 -1.83
N GLN A 45 -10.30 -14.41 -1.63
CA GLN A 45 -10.68 -15.10 -0.39
C GLN A 45 -9.99 -14.49 0.85
N ARG A 46 -8.72 -14.08 0.72
CA ARG A 46 -8.04 -13.34 1.79
C ARG A 46 -8.69 -11.98 2.04
N VAL A 47 -9.05 -11.24 1.00
CA VAL A 47 -9.77 -9.95 1.15
C VAL A 47 -11.11 -10.16 1.87
N ASP A 48 -11.86 -11.21 1.52
CA ASP A 48 -13.09 -11.60 2.23
C ASP A 48 -12.86 -11.88 3.72
N SER A 49 -11.77 -12.59 4.02
CA SER A 49 -11.39 -12.94 5.40
C SER A 49 -11.06 -11.68 6.21
N TYR A 50 -10.34 -10.72 5.62
CA TYR A 50 -10.08 -9.43 6.27
C TYR A 50 -11.34 -8.58 6.44
N ALA A 51 -12.30 -8.65 5.50
CA ALA A 51 -13.59 -7.96 5.65
C ALA A 51 -14.39 -8.52 6.83
N LEU A 52 -14.36 -9.84 7.04
CA LEU A 52 -14.94 -10.46 8.23
C LEU A 52 -14.27 -9.94 9.51
N VAL A 53 -12.93 -9.91 9.53
CA VAL A 53 -12.16 -9.42 10.68
C VAL A 53 -12.46 -7.96 10.99
N GLU A 54 -12.51 -7.07 9.99
CA GLU A 54 -12.88 -5.67 10.17
C GLU A 54 -14.29 -5.55 10.74
N THR A 55 -15.26 -6.30 10.20
CA THR A 55 -16.65 -6.25 10.68
C THR A 55 -16.75 -6.69 12.14
N PHE A 56 -16.08 -7.80 12.48
CA PHE A 56 -16.02 -8.32 13.84
C PHE A 56 -15.37 -7.31 14.81
N LEU A 57 -14.16 -6.86 14.51
CA LEU A 57 -13.43 -5.94 15.39
C LEU A 57 -14.15 -4.59 15.52
N LYS A 58 -14.75 -4.08 14.44
CA LYS A 58 -15.57 -2.87 14.47
C LYS A 58 -16.79 -3.04 15.39
N ALA A 59 -17.50 -4.17 15.30
CA ALA A 59 -18.63 -4.45 16.19
C ALA A 59 -18.21 -4.56 17.66
N CYS A 60 -16.99 -5.03 17.91
CA CYS A 60 -16.39 -5.06 19.26
C CYS A 60 -15.72 -3.75 19.69
N GLY A 61 -15.92 -2.63 18.97
CA GLY A 61 -15.41 -1.31 19.35
C GLY A 61 -13.92 -1.08 19.07
N ARG A 62 -13.29 -1.91 18.23
CA ARG A 62 -11.85 -1.88 17.91
C ARG A 62 -11.59 -1.77 16.39
N PRO A 63 -12.09 -0.72 15.70
CA PRO A 63 -12.04 -0.66 14.24
C PRO A 63 -10.58 -0.59 13.72
N PRO A 64 -10.12 -1.57 12.92
CA PRO A 64 -8.74 -1.62 12.45
C PRO A 64 -8.44 -0.74 11.22
N ALA A 65 -9.48 -0.25 10.52
CA ALA A 65 -9.40 0.63 9.35
C ALA A 65 -8.52 0.06 8.22
N LEU A 66 -8.67 -1.24 7.93
CA LEU A 66 -7.76 -2.02 7.07
C LEU A 66 -7.64 -1.47 5.66
N GLU A 67 -8.74 -1.01 5.03
CA GLU A 67 -8.67 -0.43 3.67
C GLU A 67 -7.72 0.78 3.64
N SER A 68 -7.89 1.71 4.60
CA SER A 68 -7.08 2.93 4.66
C SER A 68 -5.60 2.61 4.93
N ARG A 69 -5.34 1.63 5.81
CA ARG A 69 -3.98 1.18 6.14
C ARG A 69 -3.32 0.54 4.94
N LEU A 70 -3.99 -0.40 4.27
CA LEU A 70 -3.47 -1.08 3.09
C LEU A 70 -3.11 -0.07 1.98
N ARG A 71 -4.04 0.84 1.65
CA ARG A 71 -3.80 1.88 0.62
C ARG A 71 -2.56 2.74 0.89
N ARG A 72 -2.26 3.03 2.17
CA ARG A 72 -1.04 3.76 2.55
C ARG A 72 0.20 2.88 2.38
N LEU A 73 0.15 1.64 2.85
CA LEU A 73 1.30 0.72 2.85
C LEU A 73 1.76 0.35 1.44
N VAL A 74 0.83 0.16 0.51
CA VAL A 74 1.13 -0.34 -0.84
C VAL A 74 1.33 0.77 -1.87
N ARG A 75 1.28 2.04 -1.45
CA ARG A 75 1.42 3.19 -2.35
C ARG A 75 2.79 3.14 -3.05
N GLY A 76 2.78 3.16 -4.38
CA GLY A 76 4.00 3.05 -5.20
C GLY A 76 4.55 1.63 -5.35
N CYS A 77 4.05 0.66 -4.57
CA CYS A 77 4.45 -0.75 -4.63
C CYS A 77 3.49 -1.60 -5.49
N ILE A 78 2.18 -1.30 -5.41
CA ILE A 78 1.12 -2.00 -6.14
C ILE A 78 0.42 -1.00 -7.05
N GLU A 79 0.05 -1.44 -8.25
CA GLU A 79 -0.63 -0.61 -9.22
C GLU A 79 -1.97 -0.08 -8.66
N PRO A 80 -2.28 1.22 -8.82
CA PRO A 80 -3.51 1.82 -8.29
C PRO A 80 -4.80 1.11 -8.74
N ALA A 81 -4.86 0.63 -9.98
CA ALA A 81 -6.02 -0.11 -10.50
C ALA A 81 -6.27 -1.40 -9.71
N THR A 82 -5.21 -2.15 -9.41
CA THR A 82 -5.27 -3.36 -8.59
C THR A 82 -5.75 -3.04 -7.17
N VAL A 83 -5.19 -2.00 -6.54
CA VAL A 83 -5.61 -1.57 -5.19
C VAL A 83 -7.10 -1.17 -5.17
N ASN A 84 -7.56 -0.45 -6.19
CA ASN A 84 -8.96 -0.02 -6.28
C ASN A 84 -9.92 -1.19 -6.45
N MET A 85 -9.57 -2.18 -7.26
CA MET A 85 -10.38 -3.38 -7.44
C MET A 85 -10.46 -4.19 -6.13
N LEU A 86 -9.33 -4.41 -5.44
CA LEU A 86 -9.33 -5.10 -4.14
C LEU A 86 -10.17 -4.33 -3.11
N ALA A 87 -10.05 -3.01 -3.06
CA ALA A 87 -10.85 -2.18 -2.15
C ALA A 87 -12.35 -2.22 -2.47
N GLN A 88 -12.73 -2.29 -3.75
CA GLN A 88 -14.13 -2.42 -4.14
C GLN A 88 -14.69 -3.80 -3.72
N HIS A 89 -13.91 -4.87 -3.93
CA HIS A 89 -14.28 -6.22 -3.47
C HIS A 89 -14.41 -6.25 -1.94
N TYR A 90 -13.45 -5.67 -1.22
CA TYR A 90 -13.48 -5.52 0.23
C TYR A 90 -14.73 -4.81 0.74
N ARG A 91 -15.12 -3.68 0.14
CA ARG A 91 -16.34 -2.95 0.53
C ARG A 91 -17.62 -3.77 0.31
N ARG A 92 -17.71 -4.52 -0.79
CA ARG A 92 -18.83 -5.44 -1.02
C ARG A 92 -18.89 -6.53 0.06
N ALA A 93 -17.74 -7.10 0.41
CA ALA A 93 -17.61 -8.09 1.47
C ALA A 93 -18.01 -7.55 2.85
N LEU A 94 -17.70 -6.29 3.17
CA LEU A 94 -18.17 -5.62 4.39
C LEU A 94 -19.69 -5.45 4.38
N ALA A 95 -20.25 -4.94 3.29
CA ALA A 95 -21.69 -4.70 3.17
C ALA A 95 -22.50 -6.00 3.35
N ALA A 96 -22.03 -7.11 2.78
CA ALA A 96 -22.65 -8.43 2.93
C ALA A 96 -22.68 -8.94 4.38
N ARG A 97 -21.87 -8.38 5.28
CA ARG A 97 -21.70 -8.83 6.67
C ARG A 97 -22.19 -7.82 7.70
N ALA A 98 -22.77 -6.69 7.27
CA ALA A 98 -23.11 -5.55 8.13
C ALA A 98 -24.07 -5.88 9.30
N HIS A 99 -24.86 -6.95 9.19
CA HIS A 99 -25.89 -7.33 10.16
C HIS A 99 -25.50 -8.46 11.11
N HIS A 100 -24.25 -8.95 11.05
CA HIS A 100 -23.81 -9.99 11.99
C HIS A 100 -23.69 -9.45 13.42
N ARG A 101 -24.22 -10.22 14.36
CA ARG A 101 -24.05 -10.00 15.80
C ARG A 101 -22.85 -10.82 16.28
N TRP A 102 -22.04 -10.21 17.13
CA TRP A 102 -20.81 -10.81 17.63
C TRP A 102 -20.80 -10.78 19.16
N ASP A 103 -20.32 -11.86 19.76
CA ASP A 103 -20.03 -11.88 21.19
C ASP A 103 -18.60 -11.41 21.42
N CYS A 104 -18.47 -10.22 21.98
CA CYS A 104 -17.19 -9.57 22.26
C CYS A 104 -16.76 -9.72 23.73
N VAL A 105 -17.65 -10.21 24.59
CA VAL A 105 -17.46 -10.18 26.05
C VAL A 105 -17.02 -11.53 26.58
N SER A 106 -17.45 -12.64 25.97
CA SER A 106 -16.99 -13.97 26.42
C SER A 106 -15.48 -14.15 26.28
N ALA A 107 -14.96 -15.16 26.98
CA ALA A 107 -13.54 -15.53 26.90
C ALA A 107 -13.14 -15.89 25.45
N SER A 108 -14.01 -16.61 24.73
CA SER A 108 -13.79 -16.95 23.30
C SER A 108 -13.81 -15.70 22.42
N GLY A 109 -14.73 -14.77 22.66
CA GLY A 109 -14.78 -13.47 21.98
C GLY A 109 -13.49 -12.67 22.18
N ARG A 110 -13.02 -12.51 23.42
CA ARG A 110 -11.76 -11.84 23.73
C ARG A 110 -10.55 -12.52 23.08
N GLN A 111 -10.50 -13.85 23.09
CA GLN A 111 -9.43 -14.59 22.42
C GLN A 111 -9.47 -14.40 20.89
N MET A 112 -10.66 -14.34 20.30
CA MET A 112 -10.81 -14.06 18.87
C MET A 112 -10.34 -12.65 18.52
N ILE A 113 -10.69 -11.64 19.34
CA ILE A 113 -10.19 -10.26 19.20
C ILE A 113 -8.66 -10.25 19.19
N ALA A 114 -8.01 -10.86 20.19
CA ALA A 114 -6.55 -10.88 20.29
C ALA A 114 -5.89 -11.55 19.08
N ARG A 115 -6.43 -12.69 18.63
CA ARG A 115 -5.94 -13.40 17.43
C ARG A 115 -6.12 -12.57 16.16
N SER A 116 -7.26 -11.91 16.00
CA SER A 116 -7.53 -11.04 14.85
C SER A 116 -6.57 -9.85 14.79
N GLU A 117 -6.31 -9.21 15.93
CA GLU A 117 -5.35 -8.10 16.03
C GLU A 117 -3.93 -8.55 15.69
N ASP A 118 -3.51 -9.71 16.19
CA ASP A 118 -2.19 -10.26 15.91
C ASP A 118 -2.02 -10.63 14.42
N ALA A 119 -3.03 -11.26 13.82
CA ALA A 119 -3.04 -11.57 12.40
C ALA A 119 -2.93 -10.29 11.53
N ILE A 120 -3.62 -9.22 11.90
CA ILE A 120 -3.50 -7.91 11.23
C ILE A 120 -2.07 -7.37 11.37
N ARG A 121 -1.51 -7.40 12.59
CA ARG A 121 -0.15 -6.91 12.86
C ARG A 121 0.88 -7.62 11.99
N LEU A 122 0.83 -8.96 11.95
CA LEU A 122 1.74 -9.77 11.15
C LEU A 122 1.58 -9.48 9.64
N THR A 123 0.34 -9.45 9.15
CA THR A 123 0.05 -9.14 7.75
C THR A 123 0.58 -7.77 7.35
N VAL A 124 0.36 -6.76 8.18
CA VAL A 124 0.85 -5.40 7.93
C VAL A 124 2.37 -5.38 7.90
N ALA A 125 3.04 -6.08 8.81
CA ALA A 125 4.49 -6.17 8.82
C ALA A 125 5.04 -6.84 7.54
N ASP A 126 4.39 -7.89 7.06
CA ASP A 126 4.80 -8.60 5.84
C ASP A 126 4.60 -7.72 4.59
N VAL A 127 3.45 -7.08 4.44
CA VAL A 127 3.19 -6.15 3.31
C VAL A 127 4.18 -4.99 3.35
N THR A 128 4.45 -4.44 4.54
CA THR A 128 5.43 -3.36 4.72
C THR A 128 6.81 -3.81 4.24
N ARG A 129 7.27 -5.00 4.66
CA ARG A 129 8.55 -5.56 4.24
C ARG A 129 8.62 -5.73 2.72
N LEU A 130 7.58 -6.30 2.11
CA LEU A 130 7.52 -6.54 0.67
C LEU A 130 7.50 -5.25 -0.17
N CYS A 131 6.94 -4.16 0.36
CA CYS A 131 6.82 -2.88 -0.34
C CYS A 131 7.90 -1.85 0.00
N GLN A 132 8.68 -2.06 1.06
CA GLN A 132 9.80 -1.18 1.44
C GLN A 132 11.17 -1.74 1.06
N THR A 133 11.26 -3.02 0.67
CA THR A 133 12.52 -3.58 0.18
C THR A 133 12.90 -2.90 -1.15
N PRO A 134 14.02 -2.17 -1.23
CA PRO A 134 14.48 -1.58 -2.49
C PRO A 134 14.72 -2.71 -3.48
N ARG A 135 14.14 -2.59 -4.68
CA ARG A 135 14.44 -3.44 -5.84
C ARG A 135 15.15 -2.62 -6.87
#